data_AF-A0A418FRY7-F1
#
_entry.id   AF-A0A418FRY7-F1
#
_cell.length_a   1.000
_cell.length_b   1.000
_cell.length_c   1.000
_cell.angle_alpha   90.00
_cell.angle_beta   90.00
_cell.angle_gamma   90.00
#
_symmetry.space_group_name_H-M   'P 1'
#
loop_
_entity.id
_entity.type
_entity.pdbx_description
1 polymer ?
#
loop_
_entity_poly.entity_id
_entity_poly.type
_entity_poly.pdbx_seq_one_letter_code
_entity_poly.pdbx_strand_id
1 'polypeptide(L)'
;MFNCSSSTLVARNLVYHVDPGQDVVITLKGYSMAGRALTVSIATLPSAGFIYQLSQVYSDYGYDPKKTPTAITMAPTLAVIQTQPTSTDDAQLWYFTAPSKFLGNQWATYGGTLTFMLSASEGDFSSSSNLNTPATTPLVILDCATCNLNAGVRLAWPQTLSPAFTGPAQTFSIPLSETAG
;
A
#
# COMPACT_ATOMS: atom_id res chain seq x y z
N MET A 1 -14.28 -4.02 25.44
CA MET A 1 -14.01 -5.12 24.49
C MET A 1 -14.52 -4.63 23.12
N PHE A 2 -13.66 -4.03 22.31
CA PHE A 2 -14.06 -3.48 21.01
C PHE A 2 -14.01 -4.61 19.98
N ASN A 3 -15.19 -5.07 19.55
CA ASN A 3 -15.30 -6.03 18.46
C ASN A 3 -15.02 -5.29 17.15
N CYS A 4 -13.84 -5.51 16.57
CA CYS A 4 -13.54 -5.05 15.23
C CYS A 4 -14.41 -5.88 14.28
N SER A 5 -15.49 -5.29 13.77
CA SER A 5 -16.32 -5.91 12.74
C SER A 5 -15.45 -6.16 11.52
N SER A 6 -14.89 -7.37 11.41
CA SER A 6 -14.22 -7.84 10.20
C SER A 6 -15.24 -7.80 9.08
N SER A 7 -15.14 -6.77 8.28
CA SER A 7 -16.05 -6.44 7.22
C SER A 7 -15.86 -7.43 6.06
N THR A 8 -16.73 -8.43 5.98
CA THR A 8 -16.61 -9.51 4.99
C THR A 8 -17.09 -9.05 3.61
N LEU A 9 -16.16 -8.93 2.66
CA LEU A 9 -16.52 -8.88 1.24
C LEU A 9 -16.91 -10.30 0.81
N VAL A 10 -18.07 -10.45 0.17
CA VAL A 10 -18.54 -11.75 -0.32
C VAL A 10 -18.52 -11.72 -1.83
N ALA A 11 -17.60 -12.49 -2.43
CA ALA A 11 -17.53 -12.74 -3.87
C ALA A 11 -17.79 -14.24 -4.11
N ARG A 12 -18.39 -14.57 -5.26
CA ARG A 12 -18.61 -15.96 -5.68
C ARG A 12 -17.63 -16.32 -6.79
N ASN A 13 -17.19 -17.58 -6.80
CA ASN A 13 -16.54 -18.16 -7.97
C ASN A 13 -17.54 -18.18 -9.13
N LEU A 14 -17.12 -17.68 -10.29
CA LEU A 14 -17.93 -17.65 -11.50
C LEU A 14 -17.27 -18.54 -12.55
N VAL A 15 -18.06 -19.39 -13.18
CA VAL A 15 -17.64 -20.24 -14.30
C VAL A 15 -18.54 -19.87 -15.48
N TYR A 16 -17.91 -19.54 -16.61
CA TYR A 16 -18.62 -19.21 -17.85
C TYR A 16 -18.16 -20.19 -18.94
N HIS A 17 -19.13 -20.79 -19.61
CA HIS A 17 -18.90 -21.52 -20.85
C HIS A 17 -19.14 -20.57 -22.02
N VAL A 18 -18.18 -20.54 -22.95
CA VAL A 18 -18.25 -19.69 -24.14
C VAL A 18 -17.95 -20.58 -25.34
N ASP A 19 -18.91 -20.67 -26.26
CA ASP A 19 -18.71 -21.40 -27.50
C ASP A 19 -17.72 -20.68 -28.42
N PRO A 20 -16.98 -21.40 -29.27
CA PRO A 20 -16.03 -20.79 -30.19
C PRO A 20 -16.67 -19.68 -31.06
N GLY A 21 -16.06 -18.50 -31.04
CA GLY A 21 -16.51 -17.33 -31.82
C GLY A 21 -17.70 -16.57 -31.23
N GLN A 22 -18.18 -16.94 -30.04
CA GLN A 22 -19.22 -16.20 -29.32
C GLN A 22 -18.62 -15.24 -28.29
N ASP A 23 -19.37 -14.17 -28.03
CA ASP A 23 -19.03 -13.17 -27.03
C ASP A 23 -19.99 -13.27 -25.85
N VAL A 24 -19.44 -13.45 -24.64
CA VAL A 24 -20.22 -13.50 -23.40
C VAL A 24 -19.79 -12.37 -22.48
N VAL A 25 -20.77 -11.58 -22.01
CA VAL A 25 -20.54 -10.54 -21.01
C VAL A 25 -20.45 -11.18 -19.63
N ILE A 26 -19.31 -11.00 -18.97
CA ILE A 26 -19.08 -11.46 -17.60
C ILE A 26 -19.51 -10.37 -16.63
N THR A 27 -20.57 -10.61 -15.87
CA THR A 27 -21.04 -9.68 -14.83
C THR A 27 -20.44 -10.06 -13.48
N LEU A 28 -19.54 -9.21 -12.97
CA LEU A 28 -18.94 -9.38 -11.65
C LEU A 28 -19.90 -8.84 -10.58
N LYS A 29 -20.68 -9.74 -9.98
CA LYS A 29 -21.62 -9.40 -8.90
C LYS A 29 -20.93 -9.54 -7.55
N GLY A 30 -21.09 -8.54 -6.69
CA GLY A 30 -20.67 -8.56 -5.30
C GLY A 30 -21.49 -7.56 -4.48
N TYR A 31 -21.44 -7.66 -3.15
CA TYR A 31 -22.04 -6.68 -2.26
C TYR A 31 -21.20 -6.49 -0.99
N SER A 32 -21.34 -5.33 -0.37
CA SER A 32 -20.64 -4.94 0.85
C SER A 32 -21.67 -4.54 1.90
N MET A 33 -21.74 -5.30 3.01
CA MET A 33 -22.65 -4.99 4.13
C MET A 33 -22.31 -3.66 4.83
N ALA A 34 -21.14 -3.09 4.54
CA ALA A 34 -20.66 -1.83 5.09
C ALA A 34 -20.65 -0.68 4.06
N GLY A 35 -21.26 -0.87 2.88
CA GLY A 35 -21.36 0.18 1.85
C GLY A 35 -20.05 0.55 1.14
N ARG A 36 -18.99 -0.24 1.31
CA ARG A 36 -17.69 0.02 0.66
C ARG A 36 -17.75 -0.26 -0.84
N ALA A 37 -16.99 0.53 -1.61
CA ALA A 37 -16.78 0.27 -3.03
C ALA A 37 -16.18 -1.13 -3.24
N LEU A 38 -16.63 -1.81 -4.29
CA LEU A 38 -16.14 -3.13 -4.67
C LEU A 38 -15.03 -2.96 -5.71
N THR A 39 -13.85 -3.47 -5.40
CA THR A 39 -12.74 -3.58 -6.35
C THR A 39 -12.57 -5.05 -6.70
N VAL A 40 -12.49 -5.35 -7.99
CA VAL A 40 -12.32 -6.71 -8.51
C VAL A 40 -11.06 -6.74 -9.37
N SER A 41 -10.25 -7.78 -9.19
CA SER A 41 -9.04 -8.03 -9.96
C SER A 41 -9.10 -9.40 -10.63
N ILE A 42 -8.54 -9.50 -11.83
CA ILE A 42 -8.41 -10.75 -12.56
C ILE A 42 -7.09 -11.39 -12.12
N ALA A 43 -7.13 -12.51 -11.40
CA ALA A 43 -5.90 -13.15 -10.90
C ALA A 43 -5.12 -13.90 -11.98
N THR A 44 -5.83 -14.49 -12.94
CA THR A 44 -5.25 -15.27 -14.04
C THR A 44 -6.06 -15.06 -15.32
N LEU A 45 -5.38 -15.06 -16.46
CA LEU A 45 -6.04 -15.04 -17.76
C LEU A 45 -6.41 -16.46 -18.20
N PRO A 46 -7.48 -16.61 -19.00
CA PRO A 46 -7.87 -17.92 -19.51
C PRO A 46 -6.78 -18.45 -20.45
N SER A 47 -6.56 -19.76 -20.41
CA SER A 47 -5.60 -20.44 -21.29
C SER A 47 -6.01 -20.47 -22.76
N ALA A 48 -7.28 -20.17 -23.05
CA ALA A 48 -7.85 -20.08 -24.39
C ALA A 48 -8.88 -18.94 -24.46
N GLY A 49 -8.88 -18.21 -25.58
CA GLY A 49 -9.73 -17.04 -25.79
C GLY A 49 -9.10 -15.73 -25.28
N PHE A 50 -9.87 -14.65 -25.34
CA PHE A 50 -9.43 -13.32 -24.95
C PHE A 50 -10.48 -12.66 -24.04
N ILE A 51 -10.03 -11.96 -23.01
CA ILE A 51 -10.88 -11.11 -22.18
C ILE A 51 -10.78 -9.69 -22.70
N TYR A 52 -11.89 -8.97 -22.78
CA TYR A 52 -11.93 -7.56 -23.15
C TYR A 52 -12.65 -6.77 -22.06
N GLN A 53 -12.24 -5.52 -21.86
CA GLN A 53 -13.04 -4.59 -21.05
C GLN A 53 -14.26 -4.16 -21.86
N LEU A 54 -15.42 -4.11 -21.20
CA LEU A 54 -16.65 -3.58 -21.79
C LEU A 54 -16.43 -2.12 -22.18
N SER A 55 -16.89 -1.70 -23.36
CA SER A 55 -16.75 -0.29 -23.72
C SER A 55 -17.60 0.59 -22.79
N GLN A 56 -17.15 1.82 -22.57
CA GLN A 56 -17.92 2.78 -21.77
C GLN A 56 -19.27 3.08 -22.41
N VAL A 57 -19.31 3.27 -23.74
CA VAL A 57 -20.54 3.57 -24.49
C VAL A 57 -21.56 2.43 -24.35
N TYR A 58 -21.11 1.18 -24.41
CA TYR A 58 -21.99 0.03 -24.22
C TYR A 58 -22.44 -0.10 -22.75
N SER A 59 -21.56 0.19 -21.80
CA SER A 59 -21.90 0.20 -20.37
C SER A 59 -22.97 1.25 -20.02
N ASP A 60 -22.83 2.45 -20.59
CA ASP A 60 -23.70 3.59 -20.25
C ASP A 60 -25.00 3.59 -21.06
N TYR A 61 -24.96 3.13 -22.32
CA TYR A 61 -26.06 3.29 -23.27
C TYR A 61 -26.45 2.02 -24.05
N GLY A 62 -25.68 0.93 -23.96
CA GLY A 62 -25.99 -0.33 -24.65
C GLY A 62 -25.72 -0.34 -26.15
N TYR A 63 -25.10 0.70 -26.72
CA TYR A 63 -24.74 0.78 -28.13
C TYR A 63 -23.37 0.17 -28.42
N ASP A 64 -23.22 -0.42 -29.60
CA ASP A 64 -21.93 -0.88 -30.10
C ASP A 64 -20.91 0.27 -30.17
N PRO A 65 -19.62 -0.01 -29.93
CA PRO A 65 -19.00 -1.34 -29.79
C PRO A 65 -19.14 -1.93 -28.38
N LYS A 66 -19.44 -3.23 -28.24
CA LYS A 66 -19.54 -3.91 -26.92
C LYS A 66 -18.23 -3.94 -26.12
N LYS A 67 -17.10 -3.94 -26.81
CA LYS A 67 -15.78 -4.20 -26.24
C LYS A 67 -14.82 -3.07 -26.57
N THR A 68 -13.81 -2.92 -25.72
CA THR A 68 -12.60 -2.19 -26.09
C THR A 68 -11.85 -2.92 -27.22
N PRO A 69 -11.08 -2.20 -28.07
CA PRO A 69 -10.38 -2.82 -29.21
C PRO A 69 -9.25 -3.75 -28.79
N THR A 70 -8.72 -3.57 -27.57
CA THR A 70 -7.54 -4.26 -27.08
C THR A 70 -7.94 -5.30 -26.03
N ALA A 71 -7.47 -6.54 -26.21
CA ALA A 71 -7.65 -7.60 -25.22
C ALA A 71 -6.83 -7.31 -23.96
N ILE A 72 -7.34 -7.75 -22.81
CA ILE A 72 -6.59 -7.81 -21.56
C ILE A 72 -5.60 -8.97 -21.65
N THR A 73 -4.33 -8.64 -21.84
CA THR A 73 -3.22 -9.60 -22.00
C THR A 73 -2.39 -9.78 -20.74
N MET A 74 -2.68 -8.99 -19.70
CA MET A 74 -2.08 -9.15 -18.37
C MET A 74 -3.20 -9.20 -17.33
N ALA A 75 -3.34 -10.35 -16.68
CA ALA A 75 -4.00 -10.39 -15.38
C ALA A 75 -3.15 -9.53 -14.44
N PRO A 76 -3.71 -8.62 -13.63
CA PRO A 76 -2.96 -8.05 -12.54
C PRO A 76 -2.44 -9.21 -11.69
N THR A 77 -1.14 -9.49 -11.78
CA THR A 77 -0.41 -9.98 -10.61
C THR A 77 -0.78 -9.01 -9.51
N LEU A 78 -1.30 -9.55 -8.39
CA LEU A 78 -1.60 -8.82 -7.14
C LEU A 78 -0.88 -7.49 -7.17
N ALA A 79 -1.64 -6.39 -7.30
CA ALA A 79 -1.07 -5.07 -7.53
C ALA A 79 0.13 -4.93 -6.61
N VAL A 80 1.34 -4.97 -7.18
CA VAL A 80 2.54 -4.77 -6.39
C VAL A 80 2.44 -3.31 -6.05
N ILE A 81 1.95 -3.03 -4.84
CA ILE A 81 1.84 -1.67 -4.36
C ILE A 81 3.28 -1.21 -4.31
N GLN A 82 3.63 -0.28 -5.20
CA GLN A 82 4.86 0.51 -5.20
C GLN A 82 6.13 0.02 -5.92
N THR A 83 6.22 -1.08 -6.66
CA THR A 83 7.47 -1.31 -7.44
C THR A 83 7.44 -0.54 -8.77
N GLN A 84 8.50 0.19 -9.10
CA GLN A 84 8.69 0.75 -10.45
C GLN A 84 8.75 -0.39 -11.48
N PRO A 85 7.97 -0.39 -12.56
CA PRO A 85 7.93 -1.50 -13.51
C PRO A 85 9.23 -1.68 -14.32
N THR A 86 10.15 -0.71 -14.26
CA THR A 86 11.43 -0.70 -14.98
C THR A 86 12.64 -0.81 -14.06
N SER A 87 12.45 -0.79 -12.74
CA SER A 87 13.50 -0.85 -11.73
C SER A 87 13.08 -1.85 -10.66
N THR A 88 14.01 -2.60 -10.07
CA THR A 88 13.70 -3.52 -8.95
C THR A 88 13.46 -2.76 -7.64
N ASP A 89 12.85 -1.59 -7.73
CA ASP A 89 12.90 -0.57 -6.71
C ASP A 89 11.54 0.06 -6.46
N ASP A 90 11.38 0.58 -5.26
CA ASP A 90 10.14 1.18 -4.81
C ASP A 90 9.97 2.58 -5.42
N ALA A 91 8.79 2.83 -5.97
CA ALA A 91 8.33 4.08 -6.53
C ALA A 91 7.93 5.11 -5.46
N GLN A 92 7.66 4.67 -4.21
CA GLN A 92 7.13 5.51 -3.15
C GLN A 92 7.67 5.14 -1.77
N LEU A 93 7.90 6.16 -0.95
CA LEU A 93 8.27 6.04 0.46
C LEU A 93 7.08 6.43 1.35
N TRP A 94 6.77 5.59 2.33
CA TRP A 94 5.60 5.71 3.19
C TRP A 94 5.99 6.00 4.63
N TYR A 95 5.23 6.88 5.30
CA TYR A 95 5.44 7.22 6.70
C TYR A 95 4.15 7.03 7.49
N PHE A 96 4.28 6.58 8.74
CA PHE A 96 3.19 6.57 9.70
C PHE A 96 3.16 7.90 10.44
N THR A 97 2.05 8.63 10.32
CA THR A 97 1.83 9.83 11.13
C THR A 97 1.39 9.42 12.53
N ALA A 98 2.13 9.86 13.55
CA ALA A 98 1.78 9.59 14.93
C ALA A 98 0.41 10.21 15.31
N PRO A 99 -0.37 9.59 16.21
CA PRO A 99 -1.61 10.17 16.72
C PRO A 99 -1.41 11.55 17.35
N SER A 100 -2.44 12.40 17.33
CA SER A 100 -2.36 13.79 17.81
C SER A 100 -1.88 13.95 19.26
N LYS A 101 -2.04 12.93 20.11
CA LYS A 101 -1.51 12.94 21.50
C LYS A 101 0.02 13.03 21.59
N PHE A 102 0.74 12.70 20.52
CA PHE A 102 2.19 12.84 20.42
C PHE A 102 2.62 14.20 19.87
N LEU A 103 1.66 15.06 19.51
CA LEU A 103 1.92 16.43 19.06
C LEU A 103 1.89 17.39 20.25
N GLY A 104 2.23 18.65 19.98
CA GLY A 104 2.28 19.70 21.00
C GLY A 104 3.61 19.75 21.75
N ASN A 105 3.62 20.40 22.91
CA ASN A 105 4.85 20.60 23.66
C ASN A 105 5.24 19.30 24.40
N GLN A 106 6.25 18.61 23.86
CA GLN A 106 6.78 17.35 24.40
C GLN A 106 8.14 17.55 25.13
N TRP A 107 8.43 18.74 25.64
CA TRP A 107 9.71 19.03 26.34
C TRP A 107 10.02 18.05 27.48
N ALA A 108 9.00 17.54 28.18
CA ALA A 108 9.15 16.60 29.28
C ALA A 108 9.66 15.21 28.85
N THR A 109 9.64 14.89 27.55
CA THR A 109 10.18 13.63 27.01
C THR A 109 11.63 13.75 26.55
N TYR A 110 12.23 14.93 26.65
CA TYR A 110 13.65 15.16 26.32
C TYR A 110 14.56 14.29 27.20
N GLY A 111 15.52 13.61 26.59
CA GLY A 111 16.38 12.61 27.26
C GLY A 111 15.72 11.25 27.49
N GLY A 112 14.44 11.09 27.12
CA GLY A 112 13.74 9.81 27.12
C GLY A 112 13.92 9.02 25.82
N THR A 113 13.07 8.00 25.62
CA THR A 113 13.10 7.16 24.41
C THR A 113 11.72 7.04 23.75
N LEU A 114 11.65 7.26 22.45
CA LEU A 114 10.50 6.90 21.62
C LEU A 114 10.59 5.41 21.26
N THR A 115 9.60 4.62 21.71
CA THR A 115 9.58 3.17 21.47
C THR A 115 8.33 2.77 20.69
N PHE A 116 8.51 1.96 19.65
CA PHE A 116 7.42 1.43 18.83
C PHE A 116 7.78 0.06 18.27
N MET A 117 6.77 -0.69 17.85
CA MET A 117 6.94 -1.98 17.18
C MET A 117 6.53 -1.86 15.72
N LEU A 118 7.36 -2.35 14.82
CA LEU A 118 7.10 -2.40 13.38
C LEU A 118 7.06 -3.85 12.93
N SER A 119 6.12 -4.17 12.05
CA SER A 119 6.01 -5.48 11.40
C SER A 119 5.46 -5.29 9.99
N ALA A 120 5.91 -6.11 9.05
CA ALA A 120 5.39 -6.17 7.69
C ALA A 120 4.83 -7.57 7.42
N SER A 121 3.71 -7.65 6.70
CA SER A 121 3.14 -8.91 6.25
C SER A 121 3.85 -9.46 5.02
N GLU A 122 4.42 -8.57 4.19
CA GLU A 122 5.01 -8.88 2.88
C GLU A 122 6.12 -7.84 2.58
N GLY A 123 7.12 -8.20 1.77
CA GLY A 123 8.22 -7.32 1.35
C GLY A 123 9.57 -8.04 1.24
N ASP A 124 10.46 -7.57 0.36
CA ASP A 124 11.88 -7.97 0.33
C ASP A 124 12.72 -6.94 1.10
N PHE A 125 13.27 -7.37 2.24
CA PHE A 125 14.09 -6.54 3.13
C PHE A 125 15.59 -6.85 3.01
N SER A 126 15.99 -7.70 2.06
CA SER A 126 17.35 -8.23 1.94
C SER A 126 18.23 -7.49 0.93
N SER A 127 17.63 -6.67 0.07
CA SER A 127 18.27 -6.03 -1.07
C SER A 127 18.89 -4.68 -0.69
N SER A 128 20.23 -4.60 -0.73
CA SER A 128 21.00 -3.36 -0.59
C SER A 128 20.89 -2.40 -1.79
N SER A 129 20.06 -2.76 -2.79
CA SER A 129 19.83 -2.05 -4.04
C SER A 129 18.51 -1.27 -4.09
N ASN A 130 17.69 -1.32 -3.03
CA ASN A 130 16.44 -0.57 -2.96
C ASN A 130 16.76 0.92 -2.69
N LEU A 131 16.18 1.88 -3.41
CA LEU A 131 16.27 3.32 -3.14
C LEU A 131 15.64 3.69 -1.79
N ASN A 132 14.78 2.84 -1.22
CA ASN A 132 14.38 2.86 0.18
C ASN A 132 15.48 2.30 1.12
N THR A 133 16.75 2.33 0.68
CA THR A 133 17.84 1.75 1.45
C THR A 133 17.96 2.48 2.78
N PRO A 134 18.05 1.72 3.89
CA PRO A 134 18.16 2.27 5.23
C PRO A 134 19.39 3.16 5.46
N ALA A 135 20.35 3.17 4.52
CA ALA A 135 21.55 3.99 4.58
C ALA A 135 21.31 5.50 4.43
N THR A 136 20.24 5.91 3.74
CA THR A 136 19.96 7.32 3.41
C THR A 136 18.55 7.76 3.82
N THR A 137 17.70 6.81 4.22
CA THR A 137 16.30 7.08 4.59
C THR A 137 16.14 7.10 6.11
N PRO A 138 15.52 8.15 6.69
CA PRO A 138 15.29 8.21 8.12
C PRO A 138 14.21 7.23 8.57
N LEU A 139 14.48 6.48 9.64
CA LEU A 139 13.51 5.61 10.30
C LEU A 139 12.41 6.42 10.98
N VAL A 140 12.77 7.53 11.62
CA VAL A 140 11.82 8.43 12.29
C VAL A 140 12.14 9.87 11.94
N ILE A 141 11.08 10.64 11.70
CA ILE A 141 11.14 12.07 11.50
C ILE A 141 10.30 12.74 12.58
N LEU A 142 10.90 13.70 13.27
CA LEU A 142 10.23 14.58 14.22
C LEU A 142 10.34 16.00 13.68
N ASP A 143 9.19 16.56 13.30
CA ASP A 143 9.09 17.94 12.85
C ASP A 143 8.54 18.82 13.95
N CYS A 144 9.18 19.97 14.16
CA CYS A 144 8.65 21.04 14.98
C CYS A 144 8.53 22.30 14.13
N ALA A 145 7.30 22.80 13.98
CA ALA A 145 7.03 23.99 13.17
C ALA A 145 7.38 25.31 13.87
N THR A 146 7.34 25.35 15.20
CA THR A 146 7.50 26.60 15.99
C THR A 146 8.75 26.62 16.88
N CYS A 147 9.53 25.55 16.89
CA CYS A 147 10.80 25.48 17.61
C CYS A 147 11.84 26.42 16.99
N ASN A 148 12.97 26.61 17.70
CA ASN A 148 14.07 27.47 17.25
C ASN A 148 13.60 28.88 16.84
N LEU A 149 12.86 29.56 17.73
CA LEU A 149 12.31 30.90 17.49
C LEU A 149 11.42 30.98 16.23
N ASN A 150 10.56 29.98 15.99
CA ASN A 150 9.70 29.83 14.81
C ASN A 150 10.43 29.56 13.48
N ALA A 151 11.73 29.25 13.50
CA ALA A 151 12.43 28.77 12.31
C ALA A 151 12.05 27.32 11.95
N GLY A 152 11.54 26.58 12.93
CA GLY A 152 11.28 25.15 12.84
C GLY A 152 12.55 24.31 12.91
N VAL A 153 12.39 23.03 13.23
CA VAL A 153 13.46 22.03 13.26
C VAL A 153 12.89 20.70 12.80
N ARG A 154 13.69 19.96 12.02
CA ARG A 154 13.43 18.57 11.64
C ARG A 154 14.54 17.70 12.17
N LEU A 155 14.21 16.78 13.07
CA LEU A 155 15.13 15.74 13.55
C LEU A 155 14.80 14.45 12.82
N ALA A 156 15.80 13.85 12.18
CA ALA A 156 15.64 12.66 11.36
C ALA A 156 16.59 11.59 11.88
N TRP A 157 16.05 10.53 12.48
CA TRP A 157 16.82 9.40 12.98
C TRP A 157 17.15 8.44 11.83
N PRO A 158 18.43 8.21 11.49
CA PRO A 158 18.80 7.33 10.40
C PRO A 158 18.58 5.85 10.77
N GLN A 159 18.14 5.04 9.81
CA GLN A 159 17.92 3.61 10.05
C GLN A 159 19.23 2.83 10.27
N THR A 160 20.38 3.39 9.88
CA THR A 160 21.72 2.82 10.15
C THR A 160 22.11 2.80 11.63
N LEU A 161 21.51 3.67 12.45
CA LEU A 161 21.71 3.70 13.91
C LEU A 161 20.71 2.81 14.65
N SER A 162 19.88 2.08 13.90
CA SER A 162 18.89 1.14 14.41
C SER A 162 19.18 -0.28 13.89
N PRO A 163 18.65 -1.33 14.56
CA PRO A 163 18.67 -2.66 14.01
C PRO A 163 18.02 -2.71 12.63
N ALA A 164 18.58 -3.50 11.72
CA ALA A 164 17.99 -3.69 10.39
C ALA A 164 16.59 -4.31 10.51
N PHE A 165 15.61 -3.71 9.83
CA PHE A 165 14.26 -4.24 9.74
C PHE A 165 14.21 -5.36 8.70
N THR A 166 13.71 -6.53 9.09
CA THR A 166 13.69 -7.73 8.24
C THR A 166 12.29 -8.22 7.90
N GLY A 167 11.25 -7.51 8.31
CA GLY A 167 9.85 -7.87 8.11
C GLY A 167 9.11 -8.33 9.39
N PRO A 168 9.64 -9.30 10.16
CA PRO A 168 9.03 -9.72 11.42
C PRO A 168 8.84 -8.57 12.43
N ALA A 169 7.91 -8.78 13.38
CA ALA A 169 7.66 -7.83 14.45
C ALA A 169 8.94 -7.53 15.25
N GLN A 170 9.37 -6.28 15.19
CA GLN A 170 10.60 -5.80 15.81
C GLN A 170 10.34 -4.49 16.55
N THR A 171 10.91 -4.39 17.74
CA THR A 171 10.84 -3.18 18.55
C THR A 171 12.01 -2.26 18.22
N PHE A 172 11.69 -0.98 18.00
CA PHE A 172 12.64 0.10 17.81
C PHE A 172 12.56 1.04 19.02
N SER A 173 13.72 1.43 19.55
CA SER A 173 13.85 2.45 20.59
C SER A 173 14.80 3.53 20.13
N ILE A 174 14.30 4.75 20.07
CA ILE A 174 15.03 5.93 19.61
C ILE A 174 15.21 6.88 20.78
N PRO A 175 16.45 7.20 21.20
CA PRO A 175 16.71 8.22 22.19
C PRO A 175 16.31 9.61 21.67
N LEU A 176 15.58 10.36 22.49
CA LEU A 176 15.14 11.73 22.20
C LEU A 176 16.16 12.73 22.75
N SER A 177 17.31 12.78 22.09
CA SER A 177 18.41 13.71 22.41
C SER A 177 19.04 14.24 21.13
N GLU A 178 19.49 15.49 21.15
CA GLU A 178 20.04 16.19 19.98
C GLU A 178 21.37 15.60 19.48
N THR A 179 22.06 14.79 20.29
CA THR A 179 23.36 14.20 19.96
C THR A 179 23.30 12.71 19.63
N ALA A 180 22.11 12.12 19.72
CA ALA A 180 21.99 10.67 19.65
C ALA A 180 21.94 10.11 18.22
N GLY A 181 21.72 10.97 17.21
CA GLY A 181 21.59 10.61 15.80
C GLY A 181 22.44 11.46 14.88
#